data_AF-A0A9N9T2A6-F1
#
_entry.id   AF-A0A9N9T2A6-F1
#
_cell.length_a   1.000
_cell.length_b   1.000
_cell.length_c   1.000
_cell.angle_alpha   90.00
_cell.angle_beta   90.00
_cell.angle_gamma   90.00
#
_symmetry.space_group_name_H-M   'P 1'
#
loop_
_entity.id
_entity.type
_entity.pdbx_description
1 polymer ?
#
loop_
_entity_poly.entity_id
_entity_poly.type
_entity_poly.pdbx_seq_one_letter_code
_entity_poly.pdbx_strand_id
1 'polypeptide(L)'
;MCVCFGIVYTLSSWKAWLVRRKPIRKLMHEIVIFENNLKQEKDQQFYQIYVEESRNSFKLGILLPIACLACGVNEVTTFIINFMDWKEKEAKGLETGRSLIFPEWFPYYNDNYFNAYYFYQVAAVFFCDQYISCSDAPIVSLIMFASVRFRVLGRRIETFFKNGETDPIKNMKRLRKLILEHKDIIRLVVFPL
;
A
#
# COMPACT_ATOMS: atom_id res chain seq x y z
N MET A 1 19.29 2.88 15.38
CA MET A 1 18.39 1.89 14.74
C MET A 1 16.95 2.05 15.23
N CYS A 2 16.68 2.08 16.54
CA CYS A 2 15.32 2.18 17.11
C CYS A 2 14.48 3.38 16.63
N VAL A 3 15.09 4.56 16.44
CA VAL A 3 14.37 5.75 15.96
C VAL A 3 13.79 5.53 14.55
N CYS A 4 14.53 4.88 13.66
CA CYS A 4 14.05 4.59 12.30
C CYS A 4 12.84 3.66 12.32
N PHE A 5 12.89 2.59 13.13
CA PHE A 5 11.76 1.67 13.31
C PHE A 5 10.54 2.39 13.91
N GLY A 6 10.74 3.22 14.93
CA GLY A 6 9.67 4.03 15.52
C GLY A 6 8.99 4.97 14.51
N ILE A 7 9.78 5.63 13.65
CA ILE A 7 9.24 6.47 12.56
C ILE A 7 8.42 5.63 11.57
N VAL A 8 8.98 4.50 11.09
CA VAL A 8 8.30 3.62 10.13
C VAL A 8 6.97 3.10 10.71
N TYR A 9 6.95 2.69 11.98
CA TYR A 9 5.73 2.20 12.63
C TYR A 9 4.71 3.30 12.88
N THR A 10 5.14 4.51 13.22
CA THR A 10 4.26 5.68 13.37
C THR A 10 3.63 6.03 12.03
N LEU A 11 4.42 6.10 10.96
CA LEU A 11 3.92 6.36 9.60
C LEU A 11 2.95 5.26 9.14
N SER A 12 3.23 4.01 9.46
CA SER A 12 2.39 2.88 9.06
C SER A 12 1.07 2.83 9.81
N SER A 13 1.09 3.14 11.10
CA SER A 13 -0.12 3.33 11.91
C SER A 13 -0.97 4.49 11.37
N TRP A 14 -0.32 5.60 11.00
CA TRP A 14 -0.99 6.74 10.38
C TRP A 14 -1.62 6.38 9.02
N LYS A 15 -0.89 5.68 8.14
CA LYS A 15 -1.40 5.16 6.85
C LYS A 15 -2.62 4.26 7.06
N ALA A 16 -2.55 3.30 7.97
CA ALA A 16 -3.66 2.41 8.26
C ALA A 16 -4.89 3.17 8.80
N TRP A 17 -4.68 4.18 9.64
CA TRP A 17 -5.76 5.06 10.07
C TRP A 17 -6.36 5.87 8.93
N LEU A 18 -5.54 6.41 8.02
CA LEU A 18 -6.01 7.14 6.83
C LEU A 18 -6.89 6.26 5.94
N VAL A 19 -6.46 5.04 5.64
CA VAL A 19 -7.23 4.08 4.81
C VAL A 19 -8.58 3.73 5.46
N ARG A 20 -8.67 3.77 6.79
CA ARG A 20 -9.92 3.51 7.52
C ARG A 20 -10.90 4.68 7.51
N ARG A 21 -10.50 5.89 7.11
CA ARG A 21 -11.38 7.07 7.09
C ARG A 21 -12.53 6.89 6.10
N LYS A 22 -13.70 7.46 6.43
CA LYS A 22 -14.92 7.40 5.59
C LYS A 22 -14.70 7.89 4.14
N PRO A 23 -13.95 8.99 3.86
CA PRO A 23 -13.72 9.45 2.50
C PRO A 23 -12.99 8.43 1.64
N ILE A 24 -11.96 7.77 2.18
CA ILE A 24 -11.20 6.74 1.46
C ILE A 24 -12.08 5.52 1.19
N ARG A 25 -12.87 5.05 2.16
CA ARG A 25 -13.82 3.96 1.93
C ARG A 25 -14.85 4.28 0.85
N LYS A 26 -15.37 5.51 0.84
CA LYS A 26 -16.29 5.99 -0.20
C LYS A 26 -15.60 5.98 -1.57
N LEU A 27 -14.37 6.47 -1.65
CA LEU A 27 -13.57 6.46 -2.87
C LEU A 27 -13.34 5.02 -3.37
N MET A 28 -12.98 4.08 -2.50
CA MET A 28 -12.83 2.66 -2.87
C MET A 28 -14.13 2.07 -3.45
N HIS A 29 -15.28 2.41 -2.88
CA HIS A 29 -16.58 1.99 -3.44
C HIS A 29 -16.84 2.60 -4.83
N GLU A 30 -16.51 3.88 -5.02
CA GLU A 30 -16.62 4.54 -6.33
C GLU A 30 -15.68 3.95 -7.38
N ILE A 31 -14.48 3.49 -6.97
CA ILE A 31 -13.53 2.78 -7.83
C ILE A 31 -14.15 1.49 -8.35
N VAL A 32 -14.73 0.67 -7.46
CA VAL A 32 -15.36 -0.60 -7.84
C VAL A 32 -16.52 -0.38 -8.82
N ILE A 33 -17.36 0.64 -8.59
CA ILE A 33 -18.43 1.00 -9.53
C ILE A 33 -17.84 1.40 -10.89
N PHE A 34 -16.78 2.21 -10.89
CA PHE A 34 -16.14 2.65 -12.12
C PHE A 34 -15.51 1.51 -12.92
N GLU A 35 -14.83 0.58 -12.26
CA GLU A 35 -14.26 -0.61 -12.90
C GLU A 35 -15.35 -1.48 -13.52
N ASN A 36 -16.47 -1.68 -12.82
CA ASN A 36 -17.62 -2.40 -13.37
C ASN A 36 -18.20 -1.70 -14.60
N ASN A 37 -18.29 -0.37 -14.59
CA ASN A 37 -18.78 0.39 -15.74
C ASN A 37 -17.83 0.32 -16.93
N LEU A 38 -16.52 0.45 -16.71
CA LEU A 38 -15.50 0.28 -17.76
C LEU A 38 -15.55 -1.13 -18.38
N LYS A 39 -15.73 -2.16 -17.56
CA LYS A 39 -15.83 -3.55 -18.02
C LYS A 39 -17.05 -3.79 -18.91
N GLN A 40 -18.12 -3.02 -18.73
CA GLN A 40 -19.35 -3.10 -19.53
C GLN A 40 -19.34 -2.20 -20.77
N GLU A 41 -18.34 -1.33 -20.92
CA GLU A 41 -18.24 -0.39 -22.03
C GLU A 41 -17.93 -1.16 -23.33
N LYS A 42 -18.72 -0.93 -24.39
CA LYS A 42 -18.62 -1.68 -25.65
C LYS A 42 -17.39 -1.31 -26.50
N ASP A 43 -16.74 -0.20 -26.16
CA ASP A 43 -15.60 0.30 -26.90
C ASP A 43 -14.31 -0.45 -26.48
N GLN A 44 -13.73 -1.11 -27.47
CA GLN A 44 -12.56 -1.97 -27.33
C GLN A 44 -11.35 -1.24 -26.77
N GLN A 45 -11.24 0.08 -26.96
CA GLN A 45 -10.13 0.89 -26.45
C GLN A 45 -10.23 1.11 -24.93
N PHE A 46 -11.43 1.32 -24.40
CA PHE A 46 -11.62 1.45 -22.94
C PHE A 46 -11.40 0.10 -22.24
N TYR A 47 -11.84 -0.99 -22.87
CA TYR A 47 -11.57 -2.33 -22.37
C TYR A 47 -10.06 -2.64 -22.35
N GLN A 48 -9.30 -2.24 -23.37
CA GLN A 48 -7.84 -2.39 -23.37
C GLN A 48 -7.17 -1.64 -22.21
N ILE A 49 -7.59 -0.39 -21.94
CA ILE A 49 -7.09 0.37 -20.79
C ILE A 49 -7.38 -0.38 -19.47
N TYR A 50 -8.60 -0.90 -19.31
CA TYR A 50 -8.96 -1.70 -18.15
C TYR A 50 -8.09 -2.97 -18.01
N VAL A 51 -7.87 -3.72 -19.09
CA VAL A 51 -7.05 -4.94 -19.06
C VAL A 51 -5.59 -4.65 -18.71
N GLU A 52 -5.01 -3.58 -19.28
CA GLU A 52 -3.64 -3.17 -18.96
C GLU A 52 -3.49 -2.79 -17.48
N GLU A 53 -4.42 -1.97 -16.98
CA GLU A 53 -4.36 -1.44 -15.61
C GLU A 53 -4.72 -2.49 -14.57
N SER A 54 -5.67 -3.38 -14.85
CA SER A 54 -5.96 -4.52 -13.98
C SER A 54 -4.76 -5.47 -13.90
N ARG A 55 -4.04 -5.71 -15.00
CA ARG A 55 -2.81 -6.50 -15.00
C ARG A 55 -1.70 -5.82 -14.19
N ASN A 56 -1.53 -4.50 -14.33
CA ASN A 56 -0.52 -3.76 -13.56
C ASN A 56 -0.85 -3.71 -12.07
N SER A 57 -2.12 -3.49 -11.73
CA SER A 57 -2.61 -3.50 -10.35
C SER A 57 -2.48 -4.88 -9.72
N PHE A 58 -2.77 -5.95 -10.46
CA PHE A 58 -2.58 -7.33 -10.00
C PHE A 58 -1.09 -7.66 -9.77
N LYS A 59 -0.21 -7.25 -10.70
CA LYS A 59 1.24 -7.41 -10.51
C LYS A 59 1.71 -6.70 -9.25
N LEU A 60 1.30 -5.45 -9.02
CA LEU A 60 1.69 -4.71 -7.81
C LEU A 60 1.09 -5.31 -6.54
N GLY A 61 -0.17 -5.76 -6.59
CA GLY A 61 -0.83 -6.45 -5.49
C GLY A 61 -0.17 -7.78 -5.09
N ILE A 62 0.62 -8.38 -5.98
CA ILE A 62 1.42 -9.58 -5.68
C ILE A 62 2.86 -9.24 -5.33
N LEU A 63 3.51 -8.37 -6.10
CA LEU A 63 4.92 -8.03 -5.94
C LEU A 63 5.20 -7.37 -4.59
N LEU A 64 4.31 -6.48 -4.13
CA LEU A 64 4.52 -5.78 -2.86
C LEU A 64 4.45 -6.73 -1.65
N PRO A 65 3.42 -7.59 -1.49
CA PRO A 65 3.43 -8.62 -0.44
C PRO A 65 4.61 -9.59 -0.51
N ILE A 66 4.99 -10.03 -1.71
CA ILE A 66 6.14 -10.94 -1.88
C ILE A 66 7.44 -10.25 -1.45
N ALA A 67 7.66 -9.00 -1.85
CA ALA A 67 8.84 -8.23 -1.46
C ALA A 67 8.90 -8.05 0.07
N CYS A 68 7.79 -7.66 0.70
CA CYS A 68 7.72 -7.51 2.16
C CYS A 68 7.91 -8.85 2.89
N LEU A 69 7.36 -9.95 2.36
CA LEU A 69 7.58 -11.29 2.92
C LEU A 69 9.05 -11.71 2.80
N ALA A 70 9.70 -11.46 1.67
CA ALA A 70 11.12 -11.75 1.49
C ALA A 70 12.00 -10.94 2.45
N CYS A 71 11.70 -9.64 2.65
CA CYS A 71 12.36 -8.80 3.64
C CYS A 71 12.17 -9.36 5.06
N GLY A 72 10.93 -9.65 5.46
CA GLY A 72 10.64 -10.18 6.79
C GLY A 72 11.31 -11.54 7.05
N VAL A 73 11.33 -12.44 6.06
CA VAL A 73 12.05 -13.72 6.17
C VAL A 73 13.55 -13.51 6.33
N ASN A 74 14.15 -12.58 5.57
CA ASN A 74 15.57 -12.26 5.67
C ASN A 74 15.93 -11.68 7.05
N GLU A 75 15.11 -10.78 7.59
CA GLU A 75 15.30 -10.21 8.92
C GLU A 75 15.17 -11.26 10.02
N VAL A 76 14.10 -12.07 9.98
CA VAL A 76 13.90 -13.20 10.91
C VAL A 76 15.09 -14.17 10.87
N THR A 77 15.54 -14.54 9.67
CA THR A 77 16.70 -15.44 9.50
C THR A 77 17.96 -14.84 10.12
N THR A 78 18.21 -13.54 9.89
CA THR A 78 19.34 -12.82 10.49
C THR A 78 19.26 -12.81 12.01
N PHE A 79 18.08 -12.55 12.59
CA PHE A 79 17.89 -12.56 14.05
C PHE A 79 18.04 -13.95 14.65
N ILE A 80 17.62 -15.00 13.95
CA ILE A 80 17.83 -16.39 14.38
C ILE A 80 19.32 -16.75 14.33
N ILE A 81 20.04 -16.40 13.25
CA ILE A 81 21.49 -16.65 13.16
C ILE A 81 22.23 -15.93 14.29
N ASN A 82 21.92 -14.65 14.55
CA ASN A 82 22.50 -13.89 15.64
C ASN A 82 22.19 -14.51 17.01
N PHE A 83 20.98 -15.05 17.19
CA PHE A 83 20.60 -15.75 18.41
C PHE A 83 21.41 -17.05 18.59
N MET A 84 21.59 -17.82 17.52
CA MET A 84 22.37 -19.07 17.54
C MET A 84 23.85 -18.81 17.82
N ASP A 85 24.45 -17.80 17.18
CA ASP A 85 25.83 -17.38 17.44
C ASP A 85 26.01 -16.91 18.90
N TRP A 86 25.04 -16.16 19.42
CA TRP A 86 25.03 -15.77 20.82
C TRP A 86 24.96 -16.98 21.77
N LYS A 87 24.08 -17.96 21.48
CA LYS A 87 23.98 -19.21 22.26
C LYS A 87 25.27 -20.03 22.23
N GLU A 88 25.97 -20.07 21.10
CA GLU A 88 27.25 -20.75 21.00
C GLU A 88 28.33 -20.07 21.85
N LYS A 89 28.36 -18.73 21.87
CA LYS A 89 29.29 -17.95 22.71
C LYS A 89 28.99 -18.10 24.21
N GLU A 90 27.71 -18.11 24.59
CA GLU A 90 27.26 -18.38 25.97
C GLU A 90 27.74 -19.77 26.43
N ALA A 91 27.57 -20.81 25.60
CA ALA A 91 28.01 -22.17 25.92
C ALA A 91 29.54 -22.30 26.08
N LYS A 92 30.33 -21.43 25.43
CA LYS A 92 31.79 -21.38 25.55
C LYS A 92 32.27 -20.51 26.72
N GLY A 93 31.37 -19.91 27.50
CA GLY A 93 31.73 -19.00 28.59
C GLY A 93 32.30 -17.66 28.13
N LEU A 94 32.10 -17.28 26.86
CA LEU A 94 32.59 -16.05 26.24
C LEU A 94 31.55 -14.91 26.31
N GLU A 95 30.68 -14.93 27.32
CA GLU A 95 29.50 -14.05 27.37
C GLU A 95 29.85 -12.55 27.30
N THR A 96 29.24 -11.85 26.34
CA THR A 96 29.27 -10.38 26.23
C THR A 96 28.00 -9.71 26.75
N GLY A 97 27.15 -10.44 27.49
CA GLY A 97 25.87 -9.97 28.02
C GLY A 97 24.66 -10.27 27.11
N ARG A 98 23.49 -10.48 27.71
CA ARG A 98 22.21 -10.69 27.02
C ARG A 98 21.69 -9.36 26.47
N SER A 99 21.52 -9.27 25.15
CA SER A 99 20.93 -8.10 24.49
C SER A 99 19.75 -8.52 23.63
N LEU A 100 18.63 -7.83 23.83
CA LEU A 100 17.47 -7.94 22.94
C LEU A 100 17.80 -7.32 21.56
N ILE A 101 17.00 -7.65 20.55
CA ILE A 101 17.12 -7.10 19.19
C ILE A 101 16.94 -5.58 19.24
N PHE A 102 15.90 -5.16 19.96
CA PHE A 102 15.68 -3.76 20.30
C PHE A 102 15.85 -3.57 21.81
N PRO A 103 16.71 -2.63 22.24
CA PRO A 103 16.83 -2.26 23.64
C PRO A 103 15.59 -1.44 24.05
N GLU A 104 14.51 -2.14 24.34
CA GLU A 104 13.26 -1.58 24.83
C GLU A 104 13.08 -1.89 26.31
N TRP A 105 12.36 -1.00 27.00
CA TRP A 105 12.00 -1.24 28.39
C TRP A 105 10.81 -2.19 28.45
N PHE A 106 11.04 -3.39 28.99
CA PHE A 106 9.97 -4.33 29.32
C PHE A 106 9.70 -4.28 30.83
N PRO A 107 8.47 -3.95 31.27
CA PRO A 107 8.13 -4.01 32.68
C PRO A 107 8.32 -5.44 33.19
N TYR A 108 8.97 -5.58 34.36
CA TYR A 108 9.30 -6.87 34.98
C TYR A 108 10.23 -7.77 34.15
N TYR A 109 11.06 -7.17 33.28
CA TYR A 109 12.12 -7.93 32.59
C TYR A 109 12.99 -8.67 33.61
N ASN A 110 13.08 -9.98 33.42
CA ASN A 110 13.97 -10.87 34.15
C ASN A 110 14.73 -11.68 33.11
N ASP A 111 16.03 -11.87 33.31
CA ASP A 111 16.89 -12.62 32.42
C ASP A 111 16.41 -14.05 32.17
N ASN A 112 15.63 -14.63 33.11
CA ASN A 112 14.98 -15.93 32.94
C ASN A 112 13.96 -15.96 31.78
N TYR A 113 13.44 -14.82 31.36
CA TYR A 113 12.47 -14.69 30.27
C TYR A 113 13.07 -14.10 28.98
N PHE A 114 14.40 -13.93 28.91
CA PHE A 114 15.09 -13.34 27.76
C PHE A 114 14.65 -13.93 26.42
N ASN A 115 14.63 -15.27 26.29
CA ASN A 115 14.24 -15.95 25.05
C ASN A 115 12.82 -15.57 24.61
N ALA A 116 11.88 -15.46 25.57
CA ALA A 116 10.49 -15.12 25.27
C ALA A 116 10.40 -13.71 24.68
N TYR A 117 11.07 -12.73 25.30
CA TYR A 117 11.13 -11.36 24.79
C TYR A 117 11.85 -11.26 23.45
N TYR A 118 12.94 -12.01 23.26
CA TYR A 118 13.68 -12.05 22.00
C TYR A 118 12.80 -12.56 20.85
N PHE A 119 12.17 -13.74 21.01
CA PHE A 119 11.30 -14.30 19.98
C PHE A 119 10.01 -13.50 19.78
N TYR A 120 9.51 -12.83 20.84
CA TYR A 120 8.44 -11.86 20.70
C TYR A 120 8.84 -10.71 19.76
N GLN A 121 10.04 -10.13 19.92
CA GLN A 121 10.52 -9.08 19.02
C GLN A 121 10.70 -9.58 17.58
N VAL A 122 11.23 -10.80 17.39
CA VAL A 122 11.33 -11.42 16.05
C VAL A 122 9.96 -11.53 15.38
N ALA A 123 8.96 -12.06 16.10
CA ALA A 123 7.61 -12.19 15.59
C ALA A 123 6.97 -10.82 15.32
N ALA A 124 7.16 -9.85 16.21
CA ALA A 124 6.64 -8.50 16.07
C ALA A 124 7.15 -7.84 14.78
N VAL A 125 8.45 -7.90 14.50
CA VAL A 125 9.04 -7.37 13.26
C VAL A 125 8.40 -8.00 12.03
N PHE A 126 8.30 -9.34 12.00
CA PHE A 126 7.70 -10.06 10.88
C PHE A 126 6.25 -9.63 10.61
N PHE A 127 5.42 -9.53 11.65
CA PHE A 127 4.03 -9.10 11.50
C PHE A 127 3.91 -7.62 11.13
N CYS A 128 4.82 -6.77 11.64
CA CYS A 128 4.89 -5.36 11.27
C CYS A 128 5.14 -5.20 9.77
N ASP A 129 6.05 -5.95 9.17
CA ASP A 129 6.31 -5.89 7.72
C ASP A 129 5.08 -6.24 6.89
N GLN A 130 4.33 -7.27 7.31
CA GLN A 130 3.07 -7.63 6.67
C GLN A 130 2.03 -6.51 6.81
N TYR A 131 1.96 -5.89 8.00
CA TYR A 131 1.05 -4.77 8.24
C TYR A 131 1.37 -3.56 7.35
N ILE A 132 2.65 -3.24 7.19
CA ILE A 132 3.13 -2.18 6.29
C ILE A 132 2.65 -2.45 4.87
N SER A 133 2.91 -3.64 4.35
CA SER A 133 2.48 -4.07 3.02
C SER A 133 0.98 -3.92 2.80
N CYS A 134 0.17 -4.38 3.77
CA CYS A 134 -1.28 -4.26 3.72
C CYS A 134 -1.78 -2.80 3.75
N SER A 135 -1.03 -1.89 4.37
CA SER A 135 -1.37 -0.46 4.41
C SER A 135 -0.94 0.29 3.15
N ASP A 136 0.18 -0.12 2.52
CA ASP A 136 0.73 0.52 1.33
C ASP A 136 0.03 0.10 0.05
N ALA A 137 -0.39 -1.16 -0.05
CA ALA A 137 -1.09 -1.66 -1.23
C ALA A 137 -2.32 -0.81 -1.59
N PRO A 138 -3.26 -0.49 -0.68
CA PRO A 138 -4.40 0.38 -0.99
C PRO A 138 -3.99 1.79 -1.44
N ILE A 139 -2.96 2.38 -0.82
CA ILE A 139 -2.51 3.75 -1.15
C ILE A 139 -1.94 3.77 -2.57
N VAL A 140 -1.09 2.79 -2.91
CA VAL A 140 -0.56 2.64 -4.27
C VAL A 140 -1.68 2.41 -5.27
N SER A 141 -2.66 1.56 -4.95
CA SER A 141 -3.83 1.34 -5.82
C SER A 141 -4.64 2.61 -6.06
N LEU A 142 -4.81 3.48 -5.05
CA LEU A 142 -5.48 4.78 -5.23
C LEU A 142 -4.72 5.71 -6.18
N ILE A 143 -3.38 5.74 -6.09
CA ILE A 143 -2.53 6.53 -7.00
C ILE A 143 -2.63 6.01 -8.44
N MET A 144 -2.60 4.68 -8.61
CA MET A 144 -2.81 4.07 -9.92
C MET A 144 -4.19 4.40 -10.49
N PHE A 145 -5.24 4.29 -9.68
CA PHE A 145 -6.59 4.62 -10.10
C PHE A 145 -6.72 6.03 -10.67
N ALA A 146 -6.07 7.01 -10.03
CA ALA A 146 -6.02 8.38 -10.55
C ALA A 146 -5.44 8.43 -11.96
N SER A 147 -4.36 7.68 -12.20
CA SER A 147 -3.70 7.57 -13.50
C SER A 147 -4.62 6.93 -14.55
N VAL A 148 -5.34 5.86 -14.20
CA VAL A 148 -6.34 5.23 -15.08
C VAL A 148 -7.43 6.22 -15.48
N ARG A 149 -7.98 6.96 -14.51
CA ARG A 149 -9.01 7.97 -14.75
C ARG A 149 -8.53 9.04 -15.73
N PHE A 150 -7.27 9.48 -15.66
CA PHE A 150 -6.71 10.43 -16.62
C PHE A 150 -6.60 9.83 -18.04
N ARG A 151 -6.18 8.57 -18.18
CA ARG A 151 -6.12 7.90 -19.49
C ARG A 151 -7.52 7.77 -20.11
N VAL A 152 -8.50 7.37 -19.32
CA VAL A 152 -9.91 7.27 -19.75
C VAL A 152 -10.44 8.63 -20.18
N LEU A 153 -10.12 9.71 -19.46
CA LEU A 153 -10.48 11.06 -19.88
C LEU A 153 -9.84 11.47 -21.20
N GLY A 154 -8.53 11.25 -21.35
CA GLY A 154 -7.82 11.55 -22.59
C GLY A 154 -8.51 10.91 -23.79
N ARG A 155 -8.89 9.63 -23.67
CA ARG A 155 -9.65 8.94 -24.72
C ARG A 155 -11.06 9.48 -24.93
N ARG A 156 -11.78 9.83 -23.87
CA ARG A 156 -13.10 10.47 -24.00
C ARG A 156 -13.01 11.82 -24.71
N ILE A 157 -11.95 12.59 -24.50
CA ILE A 157 -11.72 13.86 -25.21
C ILE A 157 -11.37 13.60 -26.68
N GLU A 158 -10.49 12.64 -26.97
CA GLU A 158 -10.15 12.29 -28.36
C GLU A 158 -11.35 11.80 -29.17
N THR A 159 -12.20 10.96 -28.58
CA THR A 159 -13.43 10.46 -29.21
C THR A 159 -14.49 11.55 -29.35
N PHE A 160 -14.54 12.50 -28.41
CA PHE A 160 -15.44 13.65 -28.47
C PHE A 160 -15.22 14.50 -29.72
N PHE A 161 -13.97 14.75 -30.12
CA PHE A 161 -13.67 15.51 -31.34
C PHE A 161 -13.86 14.71 -32.63
N LYS A 162 -13.85 13.37 -32.56
CA LYS A 162 -14.03 12.49 -33.73
C LYS A 162 -15.50 12.21 -34.07
N ASN A 163 -16.40 12.27 -33.09
CA ASN A 163 -17.80 11.88 -33.27
C ASN A 163 -18.70 12.92 -33.95
N GLY A 164 -18.15 14.03 -34.46
CA GLY A 164 -18.85 14.92 -35.38
C GLY A 164 -20.17 15.53 -34.88
N GLU A 165 -20.43 15.55 -33.56
CA GLU A 165 -21.60 16.23 -33.01
C GLU A 165 -21.49 17.72 -33.34
N THR A 166 -22.33 18.21 -34.24
CA THR A 166 -22.35 19.60 -34.75
C THR A 166 -23.03 20.57 -33.80
N ASP A 167 -23.61 20.11 -32.67
CA ASP A 167 -24.25 20.96 -31.68
C ASP A 167 -23.23 21.41 -30.60
N PRO A 168 -22.74 22.65 -30.66
CA PRO A 168 -21.72 23.16 -29.75
C PRO A 168 -22.22 23.23 -28.29
N ILE A 169 -23.53 23.37 -28.05
CA ILE A 169 -24.09 23.51 -26.70
C ILE A 169 -24.10 22.16 -25.98
N LYS A 170 -24.50 21.10 -26.69
CA LYS A 170 -24.51 19.72 -26.18
C LYS A 170 -23.08 19.24 -25.91
N ASN A 171 -22.16 19.57 -26.80
CA ASN A 171 -20.73 19.34 -26.66
C ASN A 171 -20.16 20.05 -25.42
N MET A 172 -20.43 21.35 -25.25
CA MET A 172 -19.92 22.11 -24.11
C MET A 172 -20.48 21.60 -22.77
N LYS A 173 -21.73 21.14 -22.72
CA LYS A 173 -22.29 20.47 -21.53
C LYS A 173 -21.61 19.13 -21.21
N ARG A 174 -21.34 18.29 -22.21
CA ARG A 174 -20.61 17.02 -22.03
C ARG A 174 -19.17 17.25 -21.56
N LEU A 175 -18.47 18.20 -22.16
CA LEU A 175 -17.11 18.57 -21.77
C LEU A 175 -17.08 19.13 -20.33
N ARG A 176 -18.03 20.01 -19.97
CA ARG A 176 -18.17 20.51 -18.60
C ARG A 176 -18.43 19.39 -17.60
N LYS A 177 -19.26 18.41 -17.94
CA LYS A 177 -19.52 17.24 -17.10
C LYS A 177 -18.23 16.42 -16.88
N LEU A 178 -17.47 16.16 -17.94
CA LEU A 178 -16.18 15.47 -17.87
C LEU A 178 -15.16 16.22 -17.00
N ILE A 179 -15.05 17.55 -17.17
CA ILE A 179 -14.14 18.38 -16.37
C ILE A 179 -14.55 18.40 -14.90
N LEU A 180 -15.86 18.46 -14.59
CA LEU A 180 -16.35 18.44 -13.21
C LEU A 180 -16.13 17.08 -12.55
N GLU A 181 -16.43 15.97 -13.24
CA GLU A 181 -16.13 14.62 -12.77
C GLU A 181 -14.64 14.46 -12.44
N HIS A 182 -13.74 15.04 -13.24
CA HIS A 182 -12.30 14.99 -12.99
C HIS A 182 -11.80 15.95 -11.91
N LYS A 183 -12.41 17.14 -11.79
CA LYS A 183 -12.09 18.09 -10.72
C LYS A 183 -12.33 17.45 -9.35
N ASP A 184 -13.43 16.74 -9.19
CA ASP A 184 -13.76 16.08 -7.93
C ASP A 184 -12.78 14.93 -7.63
N ILE A 185 -12.31 14.21 -8.65
CA ILE A 185 -11.30 13.16 -8.49
C ILE A 185 -9.93 13.75 -8.10
N ILE A 186 -9.47 14.81 -8.77
CA ILE A 186 -8.23 15.51 -8.39
C ILE A 186 -8.34 16.01 -6.96
N ARG A 187 -9.50 16.55 -6.56
CA ARG A 187 -9.72 17.01 -5.19
C ARG A 187 -9.66 15.86 -4.18
N LEU A 188 -10.18 14.67 -4.53
CA LEU A 188 -10.16 13.49 -3.67
C LEU A 188 -8.77 12.83 -3.60
N VAL A 189 -7.95 12.92 -4.65
CA VAL A 189 -6.60 12.34 -4.73
C VAL A 189 -5.53 13.29 -4.19
N VAL A 190 -5.68 14.60 -4.39
CA VAL A 190 -4.73 15.64 -3.91
C VAL A 190 -5.06 16.10 -2.48
N PHE A 191 -6.34 16.07 -2.08
CA PHE A 191 -6.77 16.40 -0.72
C PHE A 191 -7.49 15.24 0.00
N PRO A 192 -6.88 14.04 0.14
CA PRO A 192 -7.38 13.02 1.06
C PRO A 192 -7.03 13.32 2.53
N LEU A 193 -6.21 14.36 2.78
CA LEU A 193 -5.65 14.72 4.10
C LEU A 193 -6.46 15.78 4.83
#